data_AF-A0A413VYE8-F1
#
_entry.id   AF-A0A413VYE8-F1
#
_cell.length_a   1.000
_cell.length_b   1.000
_cell.length_c   1.000
_cell.angle_alpha   90.00
_cell.angle_beta   90.00
_cell.angle_gamma   90.00
#
_symmetry.space_group_name_H-M   'P 1'
#
loop_
_entity.id
_entity.type
_entity.pdbx_description
1 polymer ?
#
loop_
_entity_poly.entity_id
_entity_poly.type
_entity_poly.pdbx_seq_one_letter_code
_entity_poly.pdbx_strand_id
1 'polypeptide(L)'
;MNKICIAALFLFVFLVHLSAQIKELNPNNYESVSTDRLCLRLVNKSNDCMIFEFINKSDDSLYLFDSYLNEISILSKENLYDTKYLHRYDEKTKQCKISFLPLLPYLSVEYVDLTVIGEKRFVRKGQIIYHFSPIPPKGKLYISIPGTFFYSKKYVKDISLKSFSIFDKRIKFDDILKKECDQIIVEFAIYKNIDLLTSIDAYYLDEIRFNEQALSYEIFSILIDL
;
A
#
# COMPACT_ATOMS: atom_id res chain seq x y z
N MET A 1 42.85 16.78 6.00
CA MET A 1 41.74 16.92 5.04
C MET A 1 40.53 16.18 5.58
N ASN A 2 39.47 16.93 5.88
CA ASN A 2 38.42 16.57 6.84
C ASN A 2 37.38 15.62 6.24
N LYS A 3 37.12 14.48 6.91
CA LYS A 3 36.04 13.52 6.58
C LYS A 3 34.65 14.17 6.50
N ILE A 4 34.47 15.32 7.17
CA ILE A 4 33.25 16.12 7.18
C ILE A 4 32.96 16.76 5.80
N CYS A 5 33.99 17.17 5.06
CA CYS A 5 33.79 17.74 3.72
C CYS A 5 33.33 16.71 2.68
N ILE A 6 33.78 15.45 2.82
CA ILE A 6 33.38 14.37 1.91
C ILE A 6 31.92 13.98 2.16
N ALA A 7 31.50 13.85 3.42
CA ALA A 7 30.11 13.55 3.77
C ALA A 7 29.14 14.66 3.30
N ALA A 8 29.52 15.93 3.45
CA ALA A 8 28.73 17.05 2.95
C ALA A 8 28.62 17.05 1.42
N LEU A 9 29.70 16.70 0.70
CA LEU A 9 29.68 16.58 -0.75
C LEU A 9 28.75 15.44 -1.23
N PHE A 10 28.78 14.28 -0.56
CA PHE A 10 27.90 13.16 -0.87
C PHE A 10 26.43 13.49 -0.60
N LEU A 11 26.13 14.17 0.51
CA LEU A 11 24.76 14.60 0.83
C LEU A 11 24.23 15.58 -0.23
N PHE A 12 25.10 16.49 -0.71
CA PHE A 12 24.73 17.47 -1.73
C PHE A 12 24.53 16.82 -3.10
N VAL A 13 25.38 15.86 -3.49
CA VAL A 13 25.20 15.08 -4.73
C VAL A 13 23.92 14.24 -4.67
N PHE A 14 23.59 13.65 -3.51
CA PHE A 14 22.37 12.88 -3.31
C PHE A 14 21.12 13.76 -3.38
N LEU A 15 21.13 14.93 -2.75
CA LEU A 15 20.05 15.93 -2.82
C LEU A 15 19.86 16.47 -4.24
N VAL A 16 20.97 16.71 -4.96
CA VAL A 16 20.90 17.15 -6.37
C VAL A 16 20.36 16.03 -7.25
N HIS A 17 20.75 14.77 -7.04
CA HIS A 17 20.16 13.61 -7.74
C HIS A 17 18.68 13.44 -7.44
N LEU A 18 18.27 13.57 -6.17
CA LEU A 18 16.86 13.51 -5.78
C LEU A 18 16.06 14.65 -6.44
N SER A 19 16.62 15.86 -6.46
CA SER A 19 16.00 17.03 -7.10
C SER A 19 15.94 16.91 -8.63
N ALA A 20 16.90 16.21 -9.24
CA ALA A 20 16.93 15.94 -10.66
C ALA A 20 15.90 14.86 -11.05
N GLN A 21 15.72 13.82 -10.23
CA GLN A 21 14.64 12.84 -10.41
C GLN A 21 13.25 13.45 -10.27
N ILE A 22 13.09 14.47 -9.41
CA ILE A 22 11.82 15.20 -9.25
C ILE A 22 11.54 16.13 -10.46
N LYS A 23 12.57 16.51 -11.24
CA LYS A 23 12.45 17.52 -12.31
C LYS A 23 12.00 17.00 -13.68
N GLU A 24 11.92 15.69 -13.88
CA GLU A 24 11.45 15.07 -15.14
C GLU A 24 10.11 14.33 -15.00
N LEU A 25 9.24 14.80 -14.09
CA LEU A 25 7.83 14.42 -14.08
C LEU A 25 7.12 15.12 -15.25
N ASN A 26 7.21 14.50 -16.42
CA ASN A 26 6.56 14.92 -17.66
C ASN A 26 5.03 14.88 -17.44
N PRO A 27 4.29 16.01 -17.48
CA PRO A 27 2.86 16.02 -17.21
C PRO A 27 2.08 15.58 -18.45
N ASN A 28 2.36 14.38 -18.96
CA ASN A 28 1.48 13.72 -19.91
C ASN A 28 0.25 13.21 -19.15
N ASN A 29 -0.92 13.18 -19.78
CA ASN A 29 -2.20 12.83 -19.17
C ASN A 29 -2.18 11.44 -18.52
N TYR A 30 -1.71 11.33 -17.29
CA TYR A 30 -1.77 10.10 -16.53
C TYR A 30 -3.15 9.95 -15.89
N GLU A 31 -3.54 8.70 -15.69
CA GLU A 31 -4.81 8.38 -15.03
C GLU A 31 -4.87 9.05 -13.66
N SER A 32 -6.05 9.59 -13.35
CA SER A 32 -6.27 10.26 -12.08
C SER A 32 -7.67 9.98 -11.57
N VAL A 33 -7.78 9.85 -10.26
CA VAL A 33 -9.05 9.78 -9.55
C VAL A 33 -9.07 10.88 -8.52
N SER A 34 -10.17 11.61 -8.46
CA SER A 34 -10.28 12.83 -7.70
C SER A 34 -11.64 12.92 -7.04
N THR A 35 -11.63 13.04 -5.72
CA THR A 35 -12.78 13.43 -4.91
C THR A 35 -12.59 14.86 -4.40
N ASP A 36 -13.55 15.35 -3.62
CA ASP A 36 -13.44 16.66 -2.94
C ASP A 36 -12.30 16.67 -1.91
N ARG A 37 -11.88 15.49 -1.40
CA ARG A 37 -10.89 15.36 -0.32
C ARG A 37 -9.52 14.93 -0.79
N LEU A 38 -9.42 14.11 -1.83
CA LEU A 38 -8.16 13.52 -2.26
C LEU A 38 -8.10 13.43 -3.78
N CYS A 39 -6.92 13.67 -4.34
CA CYS A 39 -6.60 13.29 -5.71
C CYS A 39 -5.48 12.26 -5.70
N LEU A 40 -5.71 11.12 -6.34
CA LEU A 40 -4.73 10.10 -6.66
C LEU A 40 -4.35 10.23 -8.14
N ARG A 41 -3.06 10.19 -8.44
CA ARG A 41 -2.52 10.23 -9.81
C ARG A 41 -1.39 9.24 -9.96
N LEU A 42 -1.31 8.57 -11.10
CA LEU A 42 -0.05 8.01 -11.56
C LEU A 42 0.79 9.17 -12.10
N VAL A 43 2.06 9.31 -11.71
CA VAL A 43 2.89 10.43 -12.16
C VAL A 43 4.17 9.96 -12.85
N ASN A 44 4.53 8.69 -12.68
CA ASN A 44 5.56 8.01 -13.46
C ASN A 44 5.11 6.57 -13.73
N LYS A 45 5.23 6.14 -15.00
CA LYS A 45 5.11 4.74 -15.43
C LYS A 45 6.41 4.37 -16.15
N SER A 46 7.23 3.57 -15.50
CA SER A 46 8.45 3.01 -16.08
C SER A 46 8.54 1.52 -15.78
N ASN A 47 9.41 0.80 -16.50
CA ASN A 47 9.65 -0.62 -16.23
C ASN A 47 10.28 -0.86 -14.85
N ASP A 48 11.00 0.13 -14.31
CA ASP A 48 11.68 0.03 -13.02
C ASP A 48 10.75 0.33 -11.85
N CYS A 49 9.93 1.38 -11.97
CA CYS A 49 8.95 1.76 -10.96
C CYS A 49 7.73 2.49 -11.52
N MET A 50 6.63 2.40 -10.78
CA MET A 50 5.45 3.23 -10.93
C MET A 50 5.32 4.14 -9.70
N ILE A 51 5.12 5.44 -9.91
CA ILE A 51 5.01 6.44 -8.83
C ILE A 51 3.59 6.98 -8.77
N PHE A 52 2.99 6.87 -7.59
CA PHE A 52 1.65 7.39 -7.29
C PHE A 52 1.77 8.65 -6.44
N GLU A 53 1.08 9.72 -6.85
CA GLU A 53 0.94 10.97 -6.11
C GLU A 53 -0.45 11.02 -5.46
N PHE A 54 -0.47 11.25 -4.15
CA PHE A 54 -1.67 11.51 -3.37
C PHE A 54 -1.67 12.98 -2.95
N ILE A 55 -2.66 13.74 -3.39
CA ILE A 55 -2.84 15.16 -3.05
C ILE A 55 -4.03 15.28 -2.11
N ASN A 56 -3.77 15.64 -0.86
CA ASN A 56 -4.82 15.94 0.11
C ASN A 56 -5.39 17.33 -0.17
N LYS A 57 -6.72 17.41 -0.36
CA LYS A 57 -7.47 18.65 -0.58
C LYS A 57 -8.24 19.09 0.66
N SER A 58 -8.36 18.26 1.69
CA SER A 58 -9.01 18.63 2.95
C SER A 58 -8.10 19.50 3.82
N ASP A 59 -8.71 20.08 4.86
CA ASP A 59 -8.03 20.85 5.90
C ASP A 59 -7.49 19.95 7.02
N ASP A 60 -7.90 18.68 7.04
CA ASP A 60 -7.41 17.64 7.96
C ASP A 60 -6.42 16.71 7.27
N SER A 61 -5.55 16.09 8.08
CA SER A 61 -4.66 15.00 7.63
C SER A 61 -5.47 13.79 7.18
N LEU A 62 -5.01 13.14 6.11
CA LEU A 62 -5.48 11.82 5.69
C LEU A 62 -4.36 10.81 5.92
N TYR A 63 -4.70 9.53 5.97
CA TYR A 63 -3.74 8.47 6.27
C TYR A 63 -3.82 7.37 5.22
N LEU A 64 -2.75 7.19 4.45
CA LEU A 64 -2.62 6.08 3.53
C LEU A 64 -2.24 4.83 4.30
N PHE A 65 -3.01 3.76 4.17
CA PHE A 65 -2.61 2.44 4.64
C PHE A 65 -1.58 1.84 3.68
N ASP A 66 -0.37 1.62 4.17
CA ASP A 66 0.81 1.21 3.40
C ASP A 66 1.61 0.10 4.10
N SER A 67 0.95 -0.68 4.97
CA SER A 67 1.53 -1.86 5.64
C SER A 67 2.24 -2.86 4.73
N TYR A 68 1.84 -2.95 3.46
CA TYR A 68 2.44 -3.86 2.49
C TYR A 68 3.58 -3.24 1.69
N LEU A 69 3.71 -1.92 1.75
CA LEU A 69 4.68 -1.14 0.99
C LEU A 69 5.89 -0.73 1.85
N ASN A 70 5.72 -0.76 3.16
CA ASN A 70 6.74 -0.34 4.10
C ASN A 70 7.89 -1.35 4.17
N GLU A 71 9.10 -0.90 3.82
CA GLU A 71 10.36 -1.67 3.91
C GLU A 71 10.81 -1.91 5.36
N ILE A 72 10.14 -1.32 6.37
CA ILE A 72 10.41 -1.55 7.79
C ILE A 72 9.87 -2.93 8.22
N SER A 73 10.46 -4.00 7.66
CA SER A 73 10.63 -5.25 8.39
C SER A 73 12.12 -5.54 8.46
N ILE A 74 12.79 -4.84 9.35
CA ILE A 74 14.23 -4.91 9.62
C ILE A 74 14.69 -6.36 9.97
N LEU A 75 13.74 -7.26 10.25
CA LEU A 75 14.00 -8.66 10.62
C LEU A 75 13.89 -9.67 9.46
N SER A 76 13.38 -9.29 8.29
CA SER A 76 13.37 -10.18 7.12
C SER A 76 13.63 -9.37 5.86
N LYS A 77 14.78 -9.59 5.22
CA LYS A 77 15.15 -9.12 3.87
C LYS A 77 14.25 -9.72 2.77
N GLU A 78 12.96 -9.90 3.04
CA GLU A 78 11.98 -10.47 2.15
C GLU A 78 10.84 -9.49 1.95
N ASN A 79 10.53 -9.27 0.68
CA ASN A 79 9.64 -8.22 0.25
C ASN A 79 8.17 -8.66 0.31
N LEU A 80 7.29 -7.86 0.91
CA LEU A 80 5.84 -8.15 0.92
C LEU A 80 5.24 -8.12 -0.50
N TYR A 81 5.96 -7.52 -1.46
CA TYR A 81 5.64 -7.50 -2.88
C TYR A 81 5.59 -8.89 -3.54
N ASP A 82 6.20 -9.93 -2.98
CA ASP A 82 6.21 -11.26 -3.64
C ASP A 82 4.94 -12.10 -3.38
N THR A 83 3.91 -11.51 -2.77
CA THR A 83 2.73 -12.26 -2.33
C THR A 83 1.57 -12.19 -3.32
N LYS A 84 1.06 -13.36 -3.71
CA LYS A 84 -0.08 -13.47 -4.65
C LYS A 84 -1.40 -12.88 -4.13
N TYR A 85 -1.52 -12.62 -2.83
CA TYR A 85 -2.78 -12.19 -2.20
C TYR A 85 -3.14 -10.72 -2.47
N LEU A 86 -2.15 -9.92 -2.89
CA LEU A 86 -2.37 -8.55 -3.37
C LEU A 86 -2.83 -8.54 -4.83
N HIS A 87 -2.49 -9.58 -5.61
CA HIS A 87 -2.89 -9.74 -7.01
C HIS A 87 -4.22 -10.49 -7.11
N ARG A 88 -5.28 -9.79 -7.53
CA ARG A 88 -6.63 -10.35 -7.61
C ARG A 88 -7.18 -10.32 -9.01
N TYR A 89 -8.09 -11.25 -9.28
CA TYR A 89 -8.78 -11.34 -10.55
C TYR A 89 -10.28 -11.44 -10.32
N ASP A 90 -11.01 -10.43 -10.80
CA ASP A 90 -12.46 -10.45 -10.80
C ASP A 90 -12.95 -11.22 -12.03
N GLU A 91 -13.46 -12.43 -11.80
CA GLU A 91 -13.96 -13.29 -12.88
C GLU A 91 -15.19 -12.72 -13.59
N LYS A 92 -15.98 -11.87 -12.92
CA LYS A 92 -17.20 -11.29 -13.50
C LYS A 92 -16.86 -10.19 -14.49
N THR A 93 -15.99 -9.27 -14.07
CA THR A 93 -15.58 -8.13 -14.91
C THR A 93 -14.36 -8.43 -15.77
N LYS A 94 -13.70 -9.57 -15.55
CA LYS A 94 -12.43 -9.98 -16.19
C LYS A 94 -11.30 -8.97 -15.97
N GLN A 95 -11.27 -8.34 -14.80
CA GLN A 95 -10.29 -7.31 -14.46
C GLN A 95 -9.25 -7.84 -13.48
N CYS A 96 -8.00 -7.48 -13.73
CA CYS A 96 -6.91 -7.72 -12.81
C CYS A 96 -6.80 -6.54 -11.84
N LYS A 97 -6.50 -6.85 -10.58
CA LYS A 97 -6.36 -5.85 -9.52
C LYS A 97 -5.09 -6.09 -8.74
N ILE A 98 -4.45 -5.01 -8.33
CA ILE A 98 -3.52 -4.95 -7.22
C ILE A 98 -4.27 -4.25 -6.10
N SER A 99 -4.54 -4.96 -5.01
CA SER A 99 -5.33 -4.45 -3.91
C SER A 99 -4.45 -4.30 -2.67
N PHE A 100 -4.07 -3.06 -2.35
CA PHE A 100 -3.40 -2.72 -1.09
C PHE A 100 -4.41 -2.50 0.04
N LEU A 101 -5.62 -3.01 -0.10
CA LEU A 101 -6.66 -2.87 0.90
C LEU A 101 -6.37 -3.77 2.12
N PRO A 102 -6.77 -3.33 3.33
CA PRO A 102 -6.53 -4.05 4.57
C PRO A 102 -7.09 -5.48 4.58
N LEU A 103 -6.20 -6.45 4.75
CA LEU A 103 -6.52 -7.84 5.01
C LEU A 103 -6.69 -8.07 6.53
N LEU A 104 -7.80 -7.56 7.08
CA LEU A 104 -8.03 -7.39 8.52
C LEU A 104 -7.65 -8.59 9.40
N PRO A 105 -8.00 -9.86 9.06
CA PRO A 105 -7.64 -11.01 9.89
C PRO A 105 -6.13 -11.20 10.10
N TYR A 106 -5.30 -10.62 9.24
CA TYR A 106 -3.85 -10.78 9.24
C TYR A 106 -3.10 -9.56 9.78
N LEU A 107 -3.84 -8.49 10.12
CA LEU A 107 -3.27 -7.25 10.65
C LEU A 107 -3.28 -7.25 12.19
N SER A 108 -2.29 -6.60 12.78
CA SER A 108 -2.15 -6.35 14.22
C SER A 108 -1.47 -5.01 14.47
N VAL A 109 -1.50 -4.55 15.73
CA VAL A 109 -0.81 -3.33 16.17
C VAL A 109 0.60 -3.61 16.69
N GLU A 110 0.94 -4.88 16.94
CA GLU A 110 2.25 -5.33 17.38
C GLU A 110 2.61 -6.70 16.76
N TYR A 111 3.89 -7.04 16.73
CA TYR A 111 4.34 -8.36 16.27
C TYR A 111 3.92 -9.43 17.28
N VAL A 112 3.24 -10.47 16.81
CA VAL A 112 3.20 -11.75 17.53
C VAL A 112 4.53 -12.47 17.37
N ASP A 113 5.06 -13.08 18.44
CA ASP A 113 6.35 -13.78 18.57
C ASP A 113 6.52 -15.02 17.65
N LEU A 114 6.29 -14.87 16.35
CA LEU A 114 6.32 -15.94 15.36
C LEU A 114 6.92 -15.41 14.06
N THR A 115 8.18 -15.76 13.78
CA THR A 115 8.79 -15.51 12.46
C THR A 115 8.16 -16.45 11.42
N VAL A 116 7.54 -15.88 10.39
CA VAL A 116 7.00 -16.62 9.24
C VAL A 116 7.64 -16.08 7.96
N ILE A 117 8.26 -16.98 7.19
CA ILE A 117 9.06 -16.67 5.99
C ILE A 117 8.28 -17.09 4.71
N GLY A 118 8.49 -16.38 3.59
CA GLY A 118 7.94 -16.70 2.27
C GLY A 118 6.43 -16.41 2.08
N GLU A 119 5.79 -17.11 1.13
CA GLU A 119 4.37 -16.92 0.76
C GLU A 119 3.39 -17.03 1.95
N LYS A 120 3.81 -17.63 3.07
CA LYS A 120 3.00 -17.83 4.28
C LYS A 120 2.88 -16.60 5.19
N ARG A 121 3.61 -15.51 4.92
CA ARG A 121 3.63 -14.29 5.77
C ARG A 121 2.25 -13.65 5.98
N PHE A 122 1.36 -13.73 4.98
CA PHE A 122 -0.03 -13.26 5.08
C PHE A 122 -0.99 -14.29 5.68
N VAL A 123 -0.56 -15.53 5.93
CA VAL A 123 -1.47 -16.68 6.10
C VAL A 123 -1.72 -17.01 7.57
N ARG A 124 -1.27 -16.15 8.49
CA ARG A 124 -1.57 -16.25 9.93
C ARG A 124 -2.09 -14.92 10.48
N LYS A 125 -2.92 -15.02 11.51
CA LYS A 125 -3.50 -13.88 12.20
C LYS A 125 -2.43 -13.00 12.85
N GLY A 126 -2.56 -11.67 12.69
CA GLY A 126 -1.69 -10.67 13.30
C GLY A 126 -0.23 -10.65 12.83
N GLN A 127 0.07 -11.07 11.61
CA GLN A 127 1.45 -11.13 11.10
C GLN A 127 1.93 -9.83 10.45
N ILE A 128 1.00 -8.91 10.17
CA ILE A 128 1.30 -7.66 9.48
C ILE A 128 0.94 -6.52 10.42
N ILE A 129 1.89 -5.63 10.66
CA ILE A 129 1.64 -4.48 11.51
C ILE A 129 0.91 -3.40 10.70
N TYR A 130 -0.12 -2.80 11.30
CA TYR A 130 -0.73 -1.58 10.80
C TYR A 130 0.33 -0.50 10.64
N HIS A 131 0.45 0.02 9.42
CA HIS A 131 1.31 1.14 9.11
C HIS A 131 0.53 2.13 8.24
N PHE A 132 0.74 3.40 8.53
CA PHE A 132 0.09 4.49 7.86
C PHE A 132 1.07 5.61 7.56
N SER A 133 1.09 6.04 6.30
CA SER A 133 1.77 7.26 5.90
C SER A 133 0.79 8.45 5.95
N PRO A 134 1.07 9.50 6.74
CA PRO A 134 0.23 10.68 6.76
C PRO A 134 0.34 11.45 5.44
N ILE A 135 -0.79 11.96 4.96
CA ILE A 135 -0.90 12.92 3.87
C ILE A 135 -1.36 14.24 4.51
N PRO A 136 -0.43 15.18 4.76
CA PRO A 136 -0.74 16.43 5.47
C PRO A 136 -1.86 17.24 4.79
N PRO A 137 -2.58 18.11 5.52
CA PRO A 137 -3.56 19.03 4.94
C PRO A 137 -2.97 19.84 3.79
N LYS A 138 -3.68 19.91 2.66
CA LYS A 138 -3.21 20.57 1.42
C LYS A 138 -1.85 20.05 0.90
N GLY A 139 -1.38 18.92 1.44
CA GLY A 139 -0.07 18.36 1.19
C GLY A 139 -0.11 17.24 0.16
N LYS A 140 1.07 16.64 -0.03
CA LYS A 140 1.27 15.55 -0.99
C LYS A 140 2.06 14.40 -0.36
N LEU A 141 1.76 13.19 -0.80
CA LEU A 141 2.52 11.98 -0.52
C LEU A 141 2.84 11.27 -1.84
N TYR A 142 4.05 10.73 -1.95
CA TYR A 142 4.48 9.93 -3.09
C TYR A 142 4.79 8.51 -2.65
N ILE A 143 4.32 7.54 -3.41
CA ILE A 143 4.59 6.12 -3.20
C ILE A 143 5.19 5.56 -4.48
N SER A 144 6.34 4.90 -4.36
CA SER A 144 7.02 4.21 -5.46
C SER A 144 6.84 2.71 -5.31
N ILE A 145 6.31 2.05 -6.32
CA ILE A 145 6.14 0.60 -6.37
C ILE A 145 7.03 0.04 -7.47
N PRO A 146 7.84 -1.00 -7.21
CA PRO A 146 8.67 -1.64 -8.24
C PRO A 146 7.84 -2.11 -9.44
N GLY A 147 8.30 -1.84 -10.66
CA GLY A 147 7.59 -2.18 -11.89
C GLY A 147 7.37 -3.68 -12.04
N THR A 148 8.30 -4.50 -11.56
CA THR A 148 8.20 -5.98 -11.56
C THR A 148 6.96 -6.50 -10.84
N PHE A 149 6.45 -5.76 -9.85
CA PHE A 149 5.25 -6.13 -9.09
C PHE A 149 4.02 -6.18 -10.00
N PHE A 150 3.93 -5.31 -11.00
CA PHE A 150 2.77 -5.20 -11.89
C PHE A 150 2.63 -6.35 -12.90
N TYR A 151 3.71 -7.11 -13.14
CA TYR A 151 3.75 -8.19 -14.13
C TYR A 151 3.62 -9.59 -13.52
N SER A 152 3.08 -9.68 -12.29
CA SER A 152 2.83 -10.97 -11.64
C SER A 152 1.90 -11.86 -12.47
N LYS A 153 2.20 -13.16 -12.47
CA LYS A 153 1.44 -14.21 -13.17
C LYS A 153 0.57 -15.04 -12.21
N LYS A 154 0.63 -14.75 -10.91
CA LYS A 154 -0.10 -15.46 -9.86
C LYS A 154 -1.18 -14.54 -9.31
N TYR A 155 -2.43 -14.95 -9.47
CA TYR A 155 -3.60 -14.21 -8.99
C TYR A 155 -4.45 -15.10 -8.08
N VAL A 156 -5.17 -14.46 -7.17
CA VAL A 156 -6.27 -15.07 -6.43
C VAL A 156 -7.60 -14.48 -6.88
N LYS A 157 -8.70 -15.17 -6.62
CA LYS A 157 -10.04 -14.67 -6.93
C LYS A 157 -10.33 -13.39 -6.15
N ASP A 158 -10.91 -12.40 -6.82
CA ASP A 158 -11.31 -11.15 -6.18
C ASP A 158 -12.47 -11.35 -5.20
N ILE A 159 -12.39 -10.63 -4.09
CA ILE A 159 -13.33 -10.69 -2.97
C ILE A 159 -13.45 -9.30 -2.34
N SER A 160 -14.62 -9.01 -1.78
CA SER A 160 -14.85 -7.78 -1.02
C SER A 160 -14.18 -7.87 0.34
N LEU A 161 -13.09 -7.13 0.56
CA LEU A 161 -12.40 -7.14 1.87
C LEU A 161 -13.21 -6.51 2.99
N LYS A 162 -14.11 -5.57 2.67
CA LYS A 162 -15.02 -4.97 3.66
C LYS A 162 -16.02 -5.97 4.25
N SER A 163 -16.12 -7.17 3.67
CA SER A 163 -16.96 -8.25 4.18
C SER A 163 -16.27 -9.07 5.29
N PHE A 164 -15.01 -8.79 5.60
CA PHE A 164 -14.25 -9.46 6.65
C PHE A 164 -13.93 -8.48 7.77
N SER A 165 -13.92 -8.98 9.00
CA SER A 165 -13.64 -8.27 10.24
C SER A 165 -12.29 -8.70 10.84
N ILE A 166 -11.84 -8.02 11.89
CA ILE A 166 -10.66 -8.45 12.68
C ILE A 166 -10.90 -9.77 13.45
N PHE A 167 -12.18 -10.13 13.65
CA PHE A 167 -12.59 -11.33 14.39
C PHE A 167 -12.52 -12.59 13.53
N ASP A 168 -12.54 -12.43 12.20
CA ASP A 168 -12.40 -13.54 11.28
C ASP A 168 -11.04 -14.22 11.45
N LYS A 169 -11.03 -15.55 11.36
CA LYS A 169 -9.81 -16.35 11.56
C LYS A 169 -8.88 -16.30 10.35
N ARG A 170 -9.46 -16.26 9.15
CA ARG A 170 -8.74 -16.24 7.86
C ARG A 170 -9.67 -15.82 6.75
N ILE A 171 -9.08 -15.27 5.70
CA ILE A 171 -9.70 -15.07 4.40
C ILE A 171 -9.41 -16.31 3.55
N LYS A 172 -10.41 -16.79 2.81
CA LYS A 172 -10.21 -17.85 1.81
C LYS A 172 -9.92 -17.20 0.47
N PHE A 173 -8.78 -17.53 -0.10
CA PHE A 173 -8.37 -17.12 -1.43
C PHE A 173 -8.31 -18.35 -2.33
N ASP A 174 -9.10 -18.33 -3.40
CA ASP A 174 -9.04 -19.35 -4.43
C ASP A 174 -8.01 -18.93 -5.48
N ASP A 175 -7.10 -19.84 -5.82
CA ASP A 175 -6.09 -19.56 -6.83
C ASP A 175 -6.72 -19.46 -8.23
N ILE A 176 -6.27 -18.48 -9.00
CA ILE A 176 -6.67 -18.29 -10.39
C ILE A 176 -5.48 -18.67 -11.28
N LEU A 177 -5.76 -19.51 -12.29
CA LEU A 177 -4.78 -19.88 -13.30
C LEU A 177 -4.25 -18.63 -14.01
N LYS A 178 -2.96 -18.66 -14.36
CA LYS A 178 -2.21 -17.57 -14.99
C LYS A 178 -3.08 -16.76 -15.97
N LYS A 179 -3.22 -15.47 -15.68
CA LYS A 179 -3.82 -14.47 -16.57
C LYS A 179 -2.75 -13.49 -17.02
N GLU A 180 -2.76 -13.17 -18.31
CA GLU A 180 -2.07 -12.00 -18.83
C GLU A 180 -3.09 -10.86 -18.81
N CYS A 181 -2.68 -9.73 -18.26
CA CYS A 181 -3.53 -8.57 -18.04
C CYS A 181 -2.88 -7.40 -18.78
N ASP A 182 -3.61 -6.81 -19.72
CA ASP A 182 -3.13 -5.60 -20.41
C ASP A 182 -3.45 -4.33 -19.60
N GLN A 183 -4.42 -4.43 -18.70
CA GLN A 183 -4.80 -3.38 -17.77
C GLN A 183 -4.91 -3.93 -16.35
N ILE A 184 -4.60 -3.10 -15.36
CA ILE A 184 -4.67 -3.44 -13.95
C ILE A 184 -5.27 -2.29 -13.14
N ILE A 185 -6.15 -2.63 -12.21
CA ILE A 185 -6.68 -1.65 -11.25
C ILE A 185 -5.82 -1.70 -9.99
N VAL A 186 -5.28 -0.57 -9.56
CA VAL A 186 -4.55 -0.45 -8.30
C VAL A 186 -5.45 0.20 -7.27
N GLU A 187 -5.67 -0.47 -6.14
CA GLU A 187 -6.54 -0.01 -5.05
C GLU A 187 -5.72 0.36 -3.82
N PHE A 188 -6.00 1.54 -3.27
CA PHE A 188 -5.42 2.05 -2.02
C PHE A 188 -6.52 2.32 -0.99
N ALA A 189 -6.19 2.12 0.29
CA ALA A 189 -7.07 2.44 1.41
C ALA A 189 -6.64 3.74 2.08
N ILE A 190 -7.58 4.68 2.21
CA ILE A 190 -7.37 5.99 2.83
C ILE A 190 -8.27 6.11 4.06
N TYR A 191 -7.67 6.43 5.20
CA TYR A 191 -8.35 6.66 6.47
C TYR A 191 -8.37 8.15 6.82
N LYS A 192 -9.44 8.57 7.50
CA LYS A 192 -9.54 9.93 8.10
C LYS A 192 -9.01 9.98 9.52
N ASN A 193 -9.10 8.88 10.24
CA ASN A 193 -8.64 8.73 11.61
C ASN A 193 -8.09 7.31 11.77
N ILE A 194 -6.96 7.18 12.47
CA ILE A 194 -6.25 5.94 12.75
C ILE A 194 -5.93 5.74 14.25
N ASP A 195 -6.49 6.58 15.14
CA ASP A 195 -6.13 6.63 16.56
C ASP A 195 -6.23 5.26 17.24
N LEU A 196 -7.32 4.52 16.97
CA LEU A 196 -7.50 3.17 17.51
C LEU A 196 -6.60 2.16 16.82
N LEU A 197 -6.39 2.28 15.50
CA LEU A 197 -5.55 1.38 14.70
C LEU A 197 -4.05 1.49 15.03
N THR A 198 -3.65 2.51 15.77
CA THR A 198 -2.28 2.67 16.29
C THR A 198 -2.15 2.40 17.79
N SER A 199 -3.25 2.00 18.45
CA SER A 199 -3.30 1.80 19.91
C SER A 199 -3.34 0.31 20.28
N ILE A 200 -2.37 -0.12 21.09
CA ILE A 200 -2.33 -1.48 21.66
C ILE A 200 -3.55 -1.71 22.55
N ASP A 201 -3.88 -0.75 23.41
CA ASP A 201 -5.03 -0.85 24.30
C ASP A 201 -6.33 -1.00 23.51
N ALA A 202 -6.51 -0.21 22.44
CA ALA A 202 -7.72 -0.29 21.63
C ALA A 202 -7.86 -1.66 20.94
N TYR A 203 -6.75 -2.26 20.51
CA TYR A 203 -6.75 -3.57 19.87
C TYR A 203 -7.20 -4.72 20.78
N TYR A 204 -6.96 -4.64 22.10
CA TYR A 204 -7.30 -5.71 23.05
C TYR A 204 -8.49 -5.40 23.96
N LEU A 205 -8.72 -4.11 24.26
CA LEU A 205 -9.72 -3.67 25.24
C LEU A 205 -10.94 -3.03 24.58
N ASP A 206 -10.85 -2.69 23.29
CA ASP A 206 -11.88 -1.95 22.55
C ASP A 206 -12.08 -2.51 21.14
N GLU A 207 -12.08 -3.83 21.04
CA GLU A 207 -12.04 -4.57 19.77
C GLU A 207 -13.20 -4.19 18.82
N ILE A 208 -14.36 -3.79 19.37
CA ILE A 208 -15.53 -3.36 18.57
C ILE A 208 -15.24 -2.06 17.84
N ARG A 209 -14.85 -0.99 18.57
CA ARG A 209 -14.55 0.31 17.95
C ARG A 209 -13.29 0.23 17.08
N PHE A 210 -12.32 -0.59 17.48
CA PHE A 210 -11.16 -0.91 16.65
C PHE A 210 -11.60 -1.49 15.30
N ASN A 211 -12.49 -2.50 15.31
CA ASN A 211 -12.99 -3.13 14.08
C ASN A 211 -13.80 -2.15 13.22
N GLU A 212 -14.64 -1.31 13.84
CA GLU A 212 -15.39 -0.26 13.14
C GLU A 212 -14.44 0.71 12.43
N GLN A 213 -13.39 1.18 13.11
CA GLN A 213 -12.38 2.03 12.50
C GLN A 213 -11.61 1.29 11.41
N ALA A 214 -11.25 0.02 11.61
CA ALA A 214 -10.52 -0.80 10.64
C ALA A 214 -11.25 -0.93 9.30
N LEU A 215 -12.59 -0.90 9.31
CA LEU A 215 -13.46 -0.97 8.12
C LEU A 215 -13.81 0.40 7.51
N SER A 216 -13.45 1.50 8.17
CA SER A 216 -13.88 2.86 7.83
C SER A 216 -13.16 3.51 6.64
N TYR A 217 -12.20 2.81 6.02
CA TYR A 217 -11.42 3.35 4.91
C TYR A 217 -12.25 3.63 3.66
N GLU A 218 -11.85 4.66 2.92
CA GLU A 218 -12.28 4.92 1.55
C GLU A 218 -11.33 4.21 0.57
N ILE A 219 -11.88 3.64 -0.50
CA ILE A 219 -11.11 2.94 -1.53
C ILE A 219 -10.87 3.92 -2.68
N PHE A 220 -9.60 4.11 -3.05
CA PHE A 220 -9.20 4.84 -4.23
C PHE A 220 -8.59 3.86 -5.23
N SER A 221 -9.20 3.79 -6.41
CA SER A 221 -8.83 2.84 -7.47
C SER A 221 -8.39 3.58 -8.71
N ILE A 222 -7.24 3.24 -9.27
CA ILE A 222 -6.74 3.78 -10.54
C ILE A 222 -6.55 2.63 -11.52
N LEU A 223 -7.19 2.69 -12.68
CA LEU A 223 -6.89 1.79 -13.79
C LEU A 223 -5.53 2.19 -14.35
N ILE A 224 -4.72 1.23 -14.81
CA ILE A 224 -3.41 1.43 -15.41
C ILE A 224 -3.27 0.45 -16.57
N ASP A 225 -2.93 0.95 -17.75
CA ASP A 225 -2.44 0.12 -18.85
C ASP A 225 -1.04 -0.40 -18.50
N LEU A 226 -0.71 -1.67 -18.76
CA LEU A 226 0.61 -2.27 -18.42
C LEU A 226 1.67 -2.15 -19.52
#